data_AF-A0A2V5LWE5-F1
#
_entry.id   AF-A0A2V5LWE5-F1
#
_cell.length_a   1.000
_cell.length_b   1.000
_cell.length_c   1.000
_cell.angle_alpha   90.00
_cell.angle_beta   90.00
_cell.angle_gamma   90.00
#
_symmetry.space_group_name_H-M   'P 1'
#
loop_
_entity.id
_entity.type
_entity.pdbx_description
1 polymer ?
#
loop_
_entity_poly.entity_id
_entity_poly.type
_entity_poly.pdbx_seq_one_letter_code
_entity_poly.pdbx_strand_id
1 'polypeptide(L)' 'MPSSHFAVFVDEFASAGQMEIDPGKVLAALCGLPDPRKRRGVRHRFAHLLVIMVCSVLSGATSLVEMAE' A
#
# COMPACT_ATOMS: atom_id res chain seq x y z
N MET A 1 20.73 -13.60 11.42
CA MET A 1 20.57 -12.28 12.08
C MET A 1 20.09 -11.31 11.01
N PRO A 2 18.85 -10.80 11.07
CA PRO A 2 18.38 -9.81 10.11
C PRO A 2 19.18 -8.52 10.35
N SER A 3 20.06 -8.18 9.42
CA SER A 3 20.98 -7.03 9.53
C SER A 3 20.34 -5.70 9.09
N SER A 4 19.08 -5.72 8.65
CA SER A 4 18.36 -4.52 8.20
C SER A 4 17.23 -4.16 9.16
N HIS A 5 17.17 -2.89 9.55
CA HIS A 5 16.07 -2.31 10.33
C HIS A 5 14.70 -2.54 9.66
N PHE A 6 14.69 -2.64 8.32
CA PHE A 6 13.49 -2.98 7.56
C PHE A 6 12.96 -4.38 7.84
N ALA A 7 13.84 -5.38 7.93
CA ALA A 7 13.41 -6.76 8.22
C ALA A 7 12.82 -6.87 9.64
N VAL A 8 13.42 -6.19 10.62
CA VAL A 8 12.89 -6.12 11.99
C VAL A 8 11.49 -5.50 12.02
N PHE A 9 11.29 -4.42 11.26
CA PHE A 9 9.98 -3.77 11.15
C PHE A 9 8.94 -4.71 10.53
N VAL A 10 9.25 -5.41 9.44
CA VAL A 10 8.30 -6.33 8.79
C VAL A 10 7.90 -7.49 9.71
N ASP A 11 8.84 -8.05 10.47
CA ASP A 11 8.56 -9.12 11.43
C ASP A 11 7.59 -8.68 12.55
N GLU A 12 7.66 -7.42 12.98
CA GLU A 12 6.73 -6.85 13.96
C GLU A 12 5.29 -6.84 13.43
N PHE A 13 5.09 -6.50 12.15
CA PHE A 13 3.76 -6.55 11.52
C PHE A 13 3.29 -7.98 11.26
N ALA A 14 4.19 -8.90 10.91
CA ALA A 14 3.86 -10.31 10.72
C ALA A 14 3.39 -10.99 12.02
N SER A 15 3.76 -10.42 13.18
CA SER A 15 3.34 -10.87 14.51
C SER A 15 1.91 -10.45 14.86
N ALA A 16 1.30 -9.54 14.09
CA ALA A 16 -0.11 -9.19 14.25
C ALA A 16 -0.97 -10.40 13.84
N GLY A 17 -1.80 -10.90 14.77
CA GLY A 17 -2.70 -12.03 14.53
C GLY A 17 -3.72 -11.78 13.41
N GLN A 18 -4.61 -12.75 13.18
CA GLN A 18 -5.64 -12.65 12.14
C GLN A 18 -6.40 -11.32 12.23
N MET A 19 -6.35 -10.53 11.16
CA MET A 19 -7.00 -9.24 11.06
C MET A 19 -8.16 -9.33 10.08
N GLU A 20 -9.36 -9.00 10.53
CA GLU A 20 -10.51 -8.86 9.65
C GLU A 20 -10.28 -7.62 8.76
N ILE A 21 -10.16 -7.85 7.45
CA ILE A 21 -9.94 -6.77 6.48
C ILE A 21 -11.29 -6.21 6.07
N ASP A 22 -11.61 -5.01 6.56
CA ASP A 22 -12.71 -4.20 6.05
C ASP A 22 -12.20 -3.26 4.95
N PRO A 23 -12.57 -3.47 3.67
CA PRO A 23 -12.11 -2.64 2.56
C PRO A 23 -12.43 -1.16 2.72
N GLY A 24 -13.56 -0.83 3.38
CA GLY A 24 -13.97 0.55 3.62
C GLY A 24 -13.04 1.26 4.60
N LYS A 25 -12.64 0.58 5.69
CA LYS A 25 -11.68 1.10 6.66
C LYS A 25 -10.29 1.27 6.06
N VAL A 26 -9.85 0.33 5.21
CA VAL A 26 -8.56 0.43 4.50
C VAL A 26 -8.55 1.65 3.59
N LEU A 27 -9.59 1.84 2.76
CA LEU A 27 -9.67 3.02 1.90
C LEU A 27 -9.74 4.32 2.71
N ALA A 28 -10.49 4.35 3.82
CA ALA A 28 -10.57 5.50 4.69
C ALA A 28 -9.20 5.86 5.31
N ALA A 29 -8.43 4.87 5.74
CA ALA A 29 -7.07 5.07 6.25
C ALA A 29 -6.14 5.64 5.15
N LEU A 30 -6.19 5.08 3.94
CA LEU A 30 -5.38 5.55 2.81
C LEU A 30 -5.74 6.98 2.37
N CYS A 31 -7.01 7.37 2.50
CA CYS A 31 -7.45 8.75 2.26
C CYS A 31 -6.86 9.76 3.26
N GLY A 32 -6.41 9.31 4.44
CA GLY A 32 -5.74 10.15 5.42
C GLY A 32 -4.28 10.46 5.08
N LEU A 33 -3.68 9.77 4.10
CA LEU A 33 -2.30 10.00 3.71
C LEU A 33 -2.15 11.31 2.90
N PRO A 34 -1.15 12.14 3.21
CA PRO A 34 -0.89 13.34 2.42
C PRO A 34 -0.48 12.96 0.99
N ASP A 35 -1.10 13.58 -0.02
CA ASP A 35 -0.71 13.38 -1.42
C ASP A 35 0.57 14.18 -1.71
N PRO A 36 1.72 13.52 -1.97
CA PRO A 36 2.99 14.20 -2.22
C PRO A 36 3.06 14.82 -3.62
N ARG A 37 2.09 14.52 -4.50
CA ARG A 37 2.10 14.95 -5.90
C ARG A 37 1.76 16.44 -5.99
N LYS A 38 2.42 17.13 -6.93
CA LYS A 38 2.06 18.50 -7.28
C LYS A 38 0.61 18.53 -7.78
N ARG A 39 -0.19 19.48 -7.29
CA ARG A 39 -1.63 19.59 -7.63
C ARG A 39 -1.93 19.74 -9.12
N ARG A 40 -0.97 20.24 -9.91
CA ARG A 40 -1.19 20.50 -11.34
C ARG A 40 -1.18 19.18 -12.13
N GLY A 41 -2.30 18.83 -12.76
CA GLY A 41 -2.40 17.66 -13.63
C GLY A 41 -2.77 16.34 -12.94
N VAL A 42 -3.25 16.36 -11.70
CA VAL A 42 -3.70 15.15 -10.99
C VAL A 42 -5.03 14.65 -11.59
N ARG A 43 -4.99 13.50 -12.26
CA ARG A 43 -6.18 12.83 -12.86
C ARG A 43 -6.88 11.87 -11.90
N HIS A 44 -6.11 11.21 -11.01
CA HIS A 44 -6.62 10.17 -10.11
C HIS A 44 -6.30 10.51 -8.65
N ARG A 45 -7.25 10.23 -7.76
CA ARG A 45 -7.07 10.39 -6.31
C ARG A 45 -5.93 9.49 -5.83
N PHE A 46 -5.09 10.03 -4.96
CA PHE A 46 -3.90 9.32 -4.47
C PHE A 46 -4.27 8.00 -3.78
N ALA A 47 -5.27 8.04 -2.89
CA ALA A 47 -5.75 6.85 -2.19
C ALA A 47 -6.21 5.73 -3.15
N HIS A 48 -6.86 6.06 -4.27
CA HIS A 48 -7.28 5.05 -5.24
C HIS A 48 -6.09 4.40 -5.94
N LEU A 49 -5.07 5.19 -6.29
CA LEU A 49 -3.84 4.65 -6.83
C LEU A 49 -3.15 3.73 -5.82
N LEU A 50 -3.07 4.14 -4.55
CA LEU A 50 -2.50 3.30 -3.50
C LEU A 50 -3.24 1.98 -3.34
N VAL A 51 -4.58 1.99 -3.35
CA VAL A 51 -5.37 0.74 -3.29
C VAL A 51 -5.02 -0.18 -4.45
N ILE A 52 -5.00 0.32 -5.68
CA ILE A 52 -4.67 -0.49 -6.86
C ILE A 52 -3.27 -1.09 -6.73
N MET A 53 -2.29 -0.29 -6.28
CA MET A 53 -0.92 -0.72 -6.10
C MET A 53 -0.78 -1.77 -4.98
N VAL A 54 -1.51 -1.63 -3.88
CA VAL A 54 -1.52 -2.63 -2.80
C VAL A 54 -2.14 -3.93 -3.32
N CYS A 55 -3.30 -3.85 -4.00
CA CYS A 55 -3.95 -5.01 -4.56
C CYS A 55 -3.06 -5.75 -5.56
N SER A 56 -2.35 -5.05 -6.45
CA SER A 56 -1.47 -5.69 -7.42
C SER A 56 -0.26 -6.36 -6.76
N VAL A 57 0.37 -5.76 -5.75
CA VAL A 57 1.43 -6.43 -4.97
C VAL A 57 0.90 -7.69 -4.29
N LEU A 58 -0.28 -7.63 -3.67
CA LEU A 58 -0.91 -8.80 -3.04
C LEU A 58 -1.25 -9.90 -4.07
N SER A 59 -1.55 -9.52 -5.31
CA SER A 59 -1.73 -10.44 -6.43
C SER A 59 -0.41 -10.96 -7.02
N GLY A 60 0.74 -10.50 -6.53
CA GLY A 60 2.06 -10.97 -6.94
C GLY A 60 2.78 -10.12 -7.98
N ALA A 61 2.28 -8.91 -8.30
CA ALA A 61 2.99 -7.98 -9.18
C ALA A 61 4.30 -7.52 -8.51
N THR A 62 5.39 -7.57 -9.27
CA THR A 62 6.74 -7.21 -8.82
C THR A 62 7.32 -6.01 -9.56
N SER A 63 6.67 -5.57 -10.63
CA SER A 63 7.09 -4.42 -11.43
C SER A 63 5.93 -3.46 -11.72
N LEU A 64 6.26 -2.19 -11.96
CA LEU A 64 5.26 -1.18 -12.33
C LEU A 64 4.55 -1.49 -13.66
N VAL A 65 5.20 -2.25 -14.54
CA VAL A 65 4.60 -2.69 -15.81
C VAL A 65 3.50 -3.72 -15.55
N GLU A 66 3.77 -4.73 -14.71
CA GLU A 66 2.77 -5.73 -14.32
C GLU A 66 1.58 -5.11 -13.59
N MET A 67 1.77 -4.00 -12.88
CA MET A 67 0.69 -3.29 -12.18
C MET A 67 -0.19 -2.47 -13.13
N ALA A 68 0.26 -2.20 -14.35
CA ALA A 68 -0.43 -1.37 -15.33
C ALA A 68 -1.21 -2.17 -16.39
N GLU A 69 -0.99 -3.49 -16.46
CA GLU A 69 -1.72 -4.46 -17.31
C GLU A 69 -2.93 -5.04 -16.58
#